data_AF-A0AAW9GRT3-F1
#
_entry.id   AF-A0AAW9GRT3-F1
#
_cell.length_a   1.000
_cell.length_b   1.000
_cell.length_c   1.000
_cell.angle_alpha   90.00
_cell.angle_beta   90.00
_cell.angle_gamma   90.00
#
_symmetry.space_group_name_H-M   'P 1'
#
loop_
_entity.id
_entity.type
_entity.pdbx_description
1 polymer ?
#
loop_
_entity_poly.entity_id
_entity_poly.type
_entity_poly.pdbx_seq_one_letter_code
_entity_poly.pdbx_strand_id
1 'polypeptide(L)'
;MKCNLIYWNVEEIDRNIVLITLKKKITVNNKIVLHLYQRCLTIGESDIQIPITPLKANFYLDFYSFYKEYTRKSRVINYTYYEETKFNFNDFIIFLPFYGVIDCDFTKGVMFSYRNEKDLTKLLNLLDKSYAAFLNGKLHASRINTI
;
A
#
# COMPACT_ATOMS: atom_id res chain seq x y z
N MET A 1 0.08 -20.73 4.37
CA MET A 1 -1.29 -20.19 4.32
C MET A 1 -1.66 -19.84 2.87
N LYS A 2 -2.67 -20.47 2.25
CA LYS A 2 -3.12 -20.11 0.89
C LYS A 2 -4.25 -19.08 0.95
N CYS A 3 -3.92 -17.80 1.08
CA CYS A 3 -4.86 -16.75 0.71
C CYS A 3 -5.01 -16.78 -0.82
N ASN A 4 -6.21 -17.08 -1.32
CA ASN A 4 -6.51 -16.95 -2.75
C ASN A 4 -6.59 -15.48 -3.11
N LEU A 5 -5.43 -14.82 -3.23
CA LEU A 5 -5.35 -13.43 -3.64
C LEU A 5 -5.65 -13.33 -5.12
N ILE A 6 -6.54 -12.41 -5.48
CA ILE A 6 -6.96 -12.23 -6.86
C ILE A 6 -5.84 -11.52 -7.62
N TYR A 7 -5.30 -10.45 -7.04
CA TYR A 7 -4.43 -9.52 -7.75
C TYR A 7 -2.94 -9.73 -7.50
N TRP A 8 -2.58 -10.37 -6.39
CA TRP A 8 -1.21 -10.41 -5.88
C TRP A 8 -0.62 -11.81 -5.95
N ASN A 9 0.65 -11.89 -6.31
CA ASN A 9 1.50 -13.03 -6.05
C ASN A 9 2.30 -12.77 -4.76
N VAL A 10 2.50 -13.81 -3.98
CA VAL A 10 3.26 -13.77 -2.73
C VAL A 10 4.27 -14.89 -2.79
N GLU A 11 5.54 -14.53 -2.72
CA GLU A 11 6.66 -15.45 -2.69
C GLU A 11 7.38 -15.28 -1.35
N GLU A 12 7.60 -16.39 -0.64
CA GLU A 12 8.37 -16.38 0.61
C GLU A 12 9.86 -16.45 0.25
N ILE A 13 10.60 -15.40 0.61
CA ILE A 13 12.02 -15.25 0.23
C ILE A 13 12.94 -15.77 1.34
N ASP A 14 12.55 -15.51 2.59
CA ASP A 14 13.22 -16.00 3.79
C ASP A 14 12.19 -16.05 4.93
N ARG A 15 12.60 -16.55 6.10
CA ARG A 15 11.78 -16.62 7.29
C ARG A 15 11.21 -15.23 7.63
N ASN A 16 9.90 -15.14 7.52
CA ASN A 16 9.12 -13.93 7.75
C ASN A 16 9.38 -12.77 6.77
N ILE A 17 9.91 -13.05 5.57
CA ILE A 17 10.09 -12.07 4.50
C ILE A 17 9.37 -12.58 3.26
N VAL A 18 8.50 -11.74 2.71
CA VAL A 18 7.77 -12.03 1.47
C VAL A 18 8.02 -10.97 0.43
N LEU A 19 8.19 -11.41 -0.82
CA LEU A 19 8.10 -10.57 -2.00
C LEU A 19 6.64 -10.57 -2.46
N ILE A 20 6.05 -9.39 -2.52
CA ILE A 20 4.68 -9.20 -3.02
C ILE A 20 4.76 -8.52 -4.38
N THR A 21 4.24 -9.19 -5.41
CA THR A 21 4.19 -8.68 -6.79
C THR A 21 2.76 -8.65 -7.32
N LEU A 22 2.47 -7.69 -8.19
CA LEU A 22 1.22 -7.65 -8.94
C LEU A 22 1.22 -8.71 -10.03
N LYS A 23 0.11 -9.42 -10.24
CA LYS A 23 -0.01 -10.38 -11.33
C LYS A 23 0.03 -9.67 -12.68
N LYS A 24 0.95 -10.09 -13.56
CA LYS A 24 1.20 -9.54 -14.91
C LYS A 24 -0.02 -9.36 -15.82
N LYS A 25 -1.14 -10.03 -15.56
CA LYS A 25 -2.35 -9.99 -16.42
C LYS A 25 -3.31 -8.85 -16.09
N ILE A 26 -2.99 -7.96 -15.15
CA ILE A 26 -3.90 -6.92 -14.68
C ILE A 26 -3.52 -5.58 -15.33
N THR A 27 -4.38 -5.11 -16.24
CA THR A 27 -4.18 -4.03 -17.21
C THR A 27 -4.32 -2.62 -16.63
N VAL A 28 -3.53 -2.29 -15.60
CA VAL A 28 -3.50 -0.94 -15.06
C VAL A 28 -2.06 -0.55 -14.77
N ASN A 29 -1.65 0.61 -15.30
CA ASN A 29 -0.37 1.30 -15.11
C ASN A 29 0.49 0.71 -13.98
N ASN A 30 1.66 0.14 -14.31
CA ASN A 30 2.40 -0.71 -13.39
C ASN A 30 2.96 0.07 -12.18
N LYS A 31 3.32 1.33 -12.40
CA LYS A 31 3.71 2.27 -11.35
C LYS A 31 2.45 2.89 -10.73
N ILE A 32 2.25 2.59 -9.45
CA ILE A 32 1.15 3.08 -8.62
C ILE A 32 1.66 3.41 -7.23
N VAL A 33 0.88 4.19 -6.49
CA VAL A 33 1.21 4.58 -5.12
C VAL A 33 0.35 3.81 -4.13
N LEU A 34 0.98 3.06 -3.24
CA LEU A 34 0.35 2.44 -2.08
C LEU A 34 0.52 3.32 -0.86
N HIS A 35 -0.59 3.70 -0.22
CA HIS A 35 -0.60 4.37 1.06
C HIS A 35 -1.12 3.41 2.13
N LEU A 36 -0.26 3.03 3.07
CA LEU A 36 -0.59 2.27 4.27
C LEU A 36 -0.66 3.23 5.46
N TYR A 37 -1.81 3.30 6.11
CA TYR A 37 -2.03 4.30 7.15
C TYR A 37 -3.00 3.84 8.23
N GLN A 38 -2.86 4.48 9.37
CA GLN A 38 -3.74 4.33 10.51
C GLN A 38 -3.96 5.72 11.11
N ARG A 39 -5.20 6.05 11.50
CA ARG A 39 -5.41 7.29 12.24
C ARG A 39 -4.99 7.04 13.67
N CYS A 40 -4.17 7.94 14.19
CA CYS A 40 -3.77 7.96 15.58
C CYS A 40 -4.32 9.21 16.27
N LEU A 41 -4.72 9.06 17.52
CA LEU A 41 -4.88 10.18 18.45
C LEU A 41 -3.48 10.53 18.97
N THR A 42 -3.08 11.78 18.80
CA THR A 42 -1.83 12.30 19.37
C THR A 42 -2.12 12.89 20.75
N ILE A 43 -1.37 12.45 21.77
CA ILE A 43 -1.46 12.97 23.14
C ILE A 43 -0.12 13.62 23.50
N GLY A 44 -0.16 14.81 24.09
CA GLY A 44 1.02 15.65 24.29
C GLY A 44 1.47 16.32 23.00
N GLU A 45 2.54 17.11 23.06
CA GLU A 45 3.16 17.77 21.90
C GLU A 45 3.86 16.76 20.95
N SER A 46 3.14 15.75 20.48
CA SER A 46 3.51 14.74 19.44
C SER A 46 4.05 13.39 19.90
N ASP A 47 4.40 13.22 21.18
CA ASP A 47 5.20 12.05 21.59
C ASP A 47 4.43 10.73 21.70
N ILE A 48 3.12 10.78 21.97
CA ILE A 48 2.31 9.57 22.12
C ILE A 48 1.30 9.48 20.98
N GLN A 49 1.42 8.45 20.14
CA GLN A 49 0.45 8.15 19.08
C GLN A 49 -0.34 6.88 19.44
N ILE A 50 -1.63 7.05 19.74
CA ILE A 50 -2.54 5.93 20.03
C ILE A 50 -3.36 5.63 18.77
N PRO A 51 -3.23 4.45 18.15
CA PRO A 51 -4.02 4.12 16.99
C PRO A 51 -5.51 4.00 17.34
N ILE A 52 -6.36 4.78 16.66
CA ILE A 52 -7.82 4.83 16.91
C ILE A 52 -8.65 4.22 15.79
N THR A 53 -8.03 3.89 14.65
CA THR A 53 -8.66 3.12 13.57
C THR A 53 -7.86 1.87 13.29
N PRO A 54 -8.42 0.83 12.63
CA PRO A 54 -7.62 -0.23 12.04
C PRO A 54 -6.64 0.31 10.98
N LEU A 55 -5.59 -0.47 10.67
CA LEU A 55 -4.72 -0.23 9.51
C LEU A 55 -5.56 -0.24 8.22
N LYS A 56 -5.30 0.71 7.34
CA LYS A 56 -5.96 0.89 6.05
C LYS A 56 -4.93 0.95 4.94
N ALA A 57 -5.36 0.59 3.74
CA ALA A 57 -4.57 0.67 2.52
C ALA A 57 -5.39 1.39 1.44
N ASN A 58 -4.76 2.30 0.69
CA ASN A 58 -5.33 2.91 -0.51
C ASN A 58 -4.30 2.89 -1.63
N PHE A 59 -4.76 2.68 -2.86
CA PHE A 59 -3.94 2.83 -4.06
C PHE A 59 -4.30 4.10 -4.82
N TYR A 60 -3.28 4.74 -5.40
CA TYR A 60 -3.41 5.93 -6.22
C TYR A 60 -2.66 5.75 -7.54
N LEU A 61 -3.10 6.52 -8.54
CA LEU A 61 -2.50 6.53 -9.87
C LEU A 61 -1.03 6.95 -9.86
N ASP A 62 -0.73 7.97 -9.06
CA ASP A 62 0.55 8.62 -8.95
C ASP A 62 0.61 9.38 -7.63
N PHE A 63 1.80 9.88 -7.29
CA PHE A 63 2.02 10.64 -6.07
C PHE A 63 1.18 11.93 -6.03
N TYR A 64 0.94 12.57 -7.17
CA TYR A 64 0.13 13.81 -7.22
C TYR A 64 -1.33 13.55 -6.82
N SER A 65 -1.91 12.44 -7.29
CA SER A 65 -3.27 12.01 -6.95
C SER A 65 -3.39 11.70 -5.46
N PHE A 66 -2.40 10.99 -4.90
CA PHE A 66 -2.28 10.78 -3.46
C PHE A 66 -2.22 12.13 -2.72
N TYR A 67 -1.31 13.01 -3.11
CA TYR A 67 -1.05 14.29 -2.44
C TYR A 67 -2.28 15.21 -2.46
N LYS A 68 -2.98 15.28 -3.60
CA LYS A 68 -4.23 16.05 -3.75
C LYS A 68 -5.34 15.56 -2.83
N GLU A 69 -5.48 14.25 -2.64
CA GLU A 69 -6.46 13.73 -1.69
C GLU A 69 -6.01 13.94 -0.23
N TYR A 70 -4.73 13.70 0.04
CA TYR A 70 -4.13 13.80 1.37
C TYR A 70 -4.26 15.22 1.95
N THR A 71 -3.86 16.24 1.17
CA THR A 71 -3.94 17.66 1.55
C THR A 71 -5.36 18.14 1.80
N ARG A 72 -6.36 17.58 1.09
CA ARG A 72 -7.77 17.93 1.30
C ARG A 72 -8.36 17.33 2.58
N LYS A 73 -7.81 16.21 3.07
CA LYS A 73 -8.39 15.41 4.16
C LYS A 73 -7.58 15.42 5.46
N SER A 74 -6.31 15.84 5.45
CA SER A 74 -5.41 15.70 6.60
C SER A 74 -4.48 16.91 6.77
N ARG A 75 -4.26 17.32 8.03
CA ARG A 75 -3.20 18.26 8.44
C ARG A 75 -1.94 17.55 8.97
N VAL A 76 -1.90 16.22 8.93
CA VAL A 76 -0.78 15.43 9.45
C VAL A 76 0.31 15.38 8.39
N ILE A 77 1.57 15.67 8.74
CA ILE A 77 2.76 15.65 7.84
C ILE A 77 3.73 14.54 8.29
N ASN A 78 3.22 13.42 8.79
CA ASN A 78 4.06 12.35 9.36
C ASN A 78 3.79 11.02 8.64
N TYR A 79 4.18 10.93 7.37
CA TYR A 79 4.28 9.66 6.67
C TYR A 79 5.68 9.48 6.11
N THR A 80 6.18 8.24 6.15
CA THR A 80 7.44 7.90 5.46
C THR A 80 7.14 7.66 3.98
N TYR A 81 7.90 8.28 3.09
CA TYR A 81 7.73 8.14 1.64
C TYR A 81 8.92 7.39 1.03
N TYR A 82 8.63 6.30 0.32
CA TYR A 82 9.59 5.53 -0.47
C TYR A 82 9.22 5.61 -1.94
N GLU A 83 10.21 5.88 -2.79
CA GLU A 83 10.05 5.91 -4.25
C GLU A 83 11.09 5.05 -4.95
N GLU A 84 10.68 4.42 -6.04
CA GLU A 84 11.52 3.47 -6.79
C GLU A 84 12.79 4.10 -7.37
N THR A 85 12.80 5.41 -7.62
CA THR A 85 14.00 6.13 -8.08
C THR A 85 15.10 6.22 -7.02
N LYS A 86 14.76 5.96 -5.75
CA LYS A 86 15.69 6.03 -4.61
C LYS A 86 16.02 4.66 -4.01
N PHE A 87 15.15 3.68 -4.21
CA PHE A 87 15.26 2.37 -3.57
C PHE A 87 14.99 1.25 -4.57
N ASN A 88 15.87 0.24 -4.60
CA ASN A 88 15.53 -1.03 -5.21
C ASN A 88 14.66 -1.83 -4.24
N PHE A 89 13.35 -1.94 -4.51
CA PHE A 89 12.40 -2.64 -3.66
C PHE A 89 12.58 -4.16 -3.58
N ASN A 90 13.43 -4.71 -4.45
CA ASN A 90 13.88 -6.11 -4.34
C ASN A 90 15.02 -6.28 -3.33
N ASP A 91 15.69 -5.20 -2.93
CA ASP A 91 16.74 -5.22 -1.92
C ASP A 91 16.30 -4.52 -0.62
N PHE A 92 15.24 -3.70 -0.70
CA PHE A 92 14.72 -2.92 0.41
C PHE A 92 13.55 -3.63 1.11
N ILE A 93 13.72 -3.91 2.40
CA ILE A 93 12.73 -4.63 3.21
C ILE A 93 11.90 -3.63 4.03
N ILE A 94 10.59 -3.65 3.83
CA ILE A 94 9.63 -2.87 4.62
C ILE A 94 9.16 -3.69 5.82
N PHE A 95 9.44 -3.21 7.03
CA PHE A 95 9.06 -3.91 8.26
C PHE A 95 7.64 -3.55 8.71
N LEU A 96 6.80 -4.56 8.94
CA LEU A 96 5.47 -4.38 9.52
C LEU A 96 5.49 -4.24 11.06
N PRO A 97 4.60 -3.42 11.64
CA PRO A 97 3.63 -2.55 10.98
C PRO A 97 4.30 -1.32 10.33
N PHE A 98 3.90 -1.02 9.10
CA PHE A 98 4.41 0.13 8.33
C PHE A 98 3.30 1.16 8.11
N TYR A 99 3.63 2.43 8.33
CA TYR A 99 2.77 3.58 8.04
C TYR A 99 3.50 4.54 7.12
N GLY A 100 3.05 4.62 5.87
CA GLY A 100 3.75 5.39 4.86
C GLY A 100 3.22 5.18 3.46
N VAL A 101 3.97 5.72 2.50
CA VAL A 101 3.63 5.78 1.10
C VAL A 101 4.75 5.14 0.29
N ILE A 102 4.39 4.22 -0.60
CA ILE A 102 5.30 3.48 -1.47
C ILE A 102 4.89 3.79 -2.91
N ASP A 103 5.74 4.49 -3.66
CA ASP A 103 5.57 4.77 -5.09
C ASP A 103 6.51 3.91 -5.92
N CYS A 104 5.98 2.85 -6.53
CA CYS A 104 6.78 1.90 -7.30
C CYS A 104 6.00 1.14 -8.37
N ASP A 105 6.75 0.51 -9.27
CA ASP A 105 6.26 -0.56 -10.12
C ASP A 105 6.05 -1.86 -9.32
N PHE A 106 4.79 -2.16 -8.99
CA PHE A 106 4.44 -3.37 -8.23
C PHE A 106 4.58 -4.68 -9.02
N THR A 107 4.83 -4.65 -10.33
CA THR A 107 5.15 -5.87 -11.09
C THR A 107 6.56 -6.37 -10.82
N LYS A 108 7.47 -5.50 -10.37
CA LYS A 108 8.82 -5.85 -9.90
C LYS A 108 8.79 -6.37 -8.48
N GLY A 109 7.89 -5.81 -7.67
CA GLY A 109 7.57 -6.28 -6.34
C GLY A 109 8.14 -5.43 -5.23
N VAL A 110 7.65 -5.69 -4.02
CA VAL A 110 8.10 -5.04 -2.79
C VAL A 110 8.27 -6.10 -1.73
N MET A 111 9.42 -6.07 -1.04
CA MET A 111 9.68 -6.98 0.08
C MET A 111 9.10 -6.43 1.39
N PHE A 112 8.38 -7.30 2.10
CA PHE A 112 7.87 -7.03 3.43
C PHE A 112 8.38 -8.05 4.44
N SER A 113 8.87 -7.56 5.57
CA SER A 113 9.11 -8.38 6.76
C SER A 113 7.93 -8.28 7.71
N TYR A 114 7.52 -9.41 8.30
CA TYR A 114 6.43 -9.50 9.25
C TYR A 114 6.83 -10.18 10.55
N ARG A 115 6.12 -9.91 11.64
CA ARG A 115 6.42 -10.50 12.96
C ARG A 115 5.75 -11.85 13.18
N ASN A 116 4.58 -12.04 12.57
CA ASN A 116 3.74 -13.22 12.71
C ASN A 116 2.82 -13.34 11.48
N GLU A 117 2.29 -14.54 11.24
CA GLU A 117 1.43 -14.80 10.09
C GLU A 117 0.18 -13.90 10.06
N LYS A 118 -0.37 -13.54 11.24
CA LYS A 118 -1.56 -12.70 11.35
C LYS A 118 -1.34 -11.30 10.76
N ASP A 119 -0.15 -10.73 10.92
CA ASP A 119 0.18 -9.43 10.35
C ASP A 119 0.35 -9.50 8.83
N LEU A 120 0.94 -10.59 8.33
CA LEU A 120 0.98 -10.88 6.90
C LEU A 120 -0.45 -11.05 6.33
N THR A 121 -1.31 -11.86 6.94
CA THR A 121 -2.70 -12.06 6.51
C THR A 121 -3.45 -10.73 6.39
N LYS A 122 -3.29 -9.85 7.38
CA LYS A 122 -3.93 -8.52 7.38
C LYS A 122 -3.42 -7.67 6.22
N LEU A 123 -2.10 -7.61 6.00
CA LEU A 123 -1.53 -6.88 4.87
C LEU A 123 -2.11 -7.39 3.55
N LEU A 124 -2.05 -8.70 3.31
CA LEU A 124 -2.52 -9.31 2.07
C LEU A 124 -4.01 -9.04 1.81
N ASN A 125 -4.85 -9.15 2.84
CA ASN A 125 -6.28 -8.82 2.73
C ASN A 125 -6.53 -7.34 2.45
N LEU A 126 -5.72 -6.45 3.03
CA LEU A 126 -5.80 -5.00 2.77
C LEU A 126 -5.38 -4.67 1.34
N LEU A 127 -4.29 -5.27 0.85
CA LEU A 127 -3.82 -5.07 -0.52
C LEU A 127 -4.85 -5.54 -1.54
N ASP A 128 -5.42 -6.74 -1.37
CA ASP A 128 -6.40 -7.28 -2.32
C ASP A 128 -7.67 -6.42 -2.37
N LYS A 129 -8.22 -6.05 -1.21
CA LYS A 129 -9.43 -5.21 -1.12
C LYS A 129 -9.21 -3.79 -1.64
N SER A 130 -8.12 -3.14 -1.25
CA SER A 130 -7.84 -1.75 -1.65
C SER A 130 -7.53 -1.65 -3.14
N TYR A 131 -6.85 -2.65 -3.69
CA TYR A 131 -6.59 -2.71 -5.12
C TYR A 131 -7.86 -2.97 -5.94
N ALA A 132 -8.75 -3.86 -5.48
CA ALA A 132 -10.07 -4.04 -6.09
C ALA A 132 -10.86 -2.72 -6.15
N ALA A 133 -10.88 -1.96 -5.05
CA ALA A 133 -11.54 -0.67 -4.97
C ALA A 133 -10.92 0.36 -5.93
N PHE A 134 -9.60 0.39 -6.03
CA PHE A 134 -8.86 1.24 -6.97
C PHE A 134 -9.20 0.92 -8.44
N LEU A 135 -9.24 -0.37 -8.81
CA LEU A 135 -9.64 -0.80 -10.14
C LEU A 135 -11.07 -0.40 -10.47
N ASN A 136 -12.02 -0.65 -9.56
CA ASN A 136 -13.41 -0.24 -9.74
C ASN A 136 -13.55 1.27 -9.91
N GLY A 137 -12.83 2.07 -9.10
CA GLY A 137 -12.80 3.52 -9.23
C GLY A 137 -12.31 4.00 -10.60
N LYS A 138 -11.29 3.35 -11.17
CA LYS A 138 -10.81 3.65 -12.53
C LYS A 138 -11.82 3.30 -13.61
N LEU A 139 -12.44 2.12 -13.52
CA LEU A 139 -13.44 1.66 -14.49
C LEU A 139 -14.68 2.56 -14.51
N HIS A 140 -15.06 3.13 -13.36
CA HIS A 140 -16.13 4.11 -13.29
C HIS A 140 -15.73 5.48 -13.87
N ALA A 141 -14.51 5.96 -13.60
CA ALA A 141 -14.02 7.22 -14.18
C ALA A 141 -13.86 7.15 -15.71
N SER A 142 -13.43 6.00 -16.27
CA SER A 142 -13.28 5.83 -17.72
C SER A 142 -14.63 5.77 -18.45
N ARG A 143 -15.69 5.28 -17.79
CA ARG A 143 -17.06 5.23 -18.36
C ARG A 143 -17.75 6.59 -18.39
N ILE A 144 -17.40 7.51 -17.49
CA ILE A 144 -17.98 8.86 -17.44
C ILE A 144 -17.36 9.75 -18.53
N ASN A 145 -16.12 9.49 -18.94
CA ASN A 145 -15.45 10.23 -20.01
C ASN A 145 -15.80 9.74 -21.44
N THR A 146 -16.80 8.87 -21.59
CA THR A 146 -17.26 8.35 -22.91
C THR A 146 -18.66 8.83 -23.29
N ILE A 147 -19.08 10.00 -22.79
CA ILE A 147 -20.35 10.66 -23.14
C ILE A 147 -20.07 12.03 -23.76
#